data_AF-A0A096BEC1-F1
#
_entry.id   AF-A0A096BEC1-F1
#
_cell.length_a   1.000
_cell.length_b   1.000
_cell.length_c   1.000
_cell.angle_alpha   90.00
_cell.angle_beta   90.00
_cell.angle_gamma   90.00
#
_symmetry.space_group_name_H-M   'P 1'
#
loop_
_entity.id
_entity.type
_entity.pdbx_description
1 polymer ?
#
loop_
_entity_poly.entity_id
_entity_poly.type
_entity_poly.pdbx_seq_one_letter_code
_entity_poly.pdbx_strand_id
1 'polypeptide(L)'
;MKSHKPSKLIALGLALTMGLSIPAALAASSLVPASTKVTVDGKAAAVEGYNIDNGNNYYKLRDFASALDVGLTWDKATDTAAIDTGSHYKPDATQLITGNWAPATRARIQAVIDENANQGKYVVFDFDNTSVIFDIQEALLIYQIENLQFKIDPADMEAVLETGIPDLNKSMGTSLDGKNITPATLVADITSDYEWIYANYEGFEGDKDLNYIHASNQYQDFAAKLRFMYGNLGDYFDHAVSYPWVGYLFTGMTPDEVQKLAAASHQYWADYGRYAEETWTSPVELPGKTGIVSIDFITGLTFTDELKDLYATLQTNGIDVYIVSASPIDTVLAANETMGYNLPEDHVYAMRNKLDEDGRYINEYNYDWGGEGKYAQTQGEGKSTIITNFIAPQYDNAGPLMVFGDSSGDWNMMTDWMESGDTELGVIFNRYRKPGSDPIWQGSNEAAQSIGDPDARFVLQGRDENTGELRPSEKSILLGETDEVLVRPAE
;
A
#
# COMPACT_ATOMS: atom_id res chain seq x y z
N MET A 1 -42.02 44.71 19.79
CA MET A 1 -40.69 44.93 20.43
C MET A 1 -40.36 43.68 21.22
N LYS A 2 -39.97 42.61 20.52
CA LYS A 2 -38.59 42.11 20.36
C LYS A 2 -37.85 41.89 21.68
N SER A 3 -37.56 40.61 21.90
CA SER A 3 -37.02 39.94 23.07
C SER A 3 -35.54 40.25 23.32
N HIS A 4 -35.16 40.25 24.59
CA HIS A 4 -33.76 40.16 25.01
C HIS A 4 -33.25 38.73 24.84
N LYS A 5 -32.16 38.56 24.10
CA LYS A 5 -31.25 37.40 24.24
C LYS A 5 -30.16 37.78 25.25
N PRO A 6 -29.74 36.87 26.16
CA PRO A 6 -28.62 37.12 27.05
C PRO A 6 -27.31 36.83 26.32
N SER A 7 -26.34 37.75 26.40
CA SER A 7 -24.97 37.53 25.97
C SER A 7 -24.26 36.62 26.99
N LYS A 8 -23.84 35.44 26.55
CA LYS A 8 -22.90 34.60 27.31
C LYS A 8 -21.53 35.28 27.27
N LEU A 9 -21.05 35.78 28.40
CA LEU A 9 -19.63 36.03 28.62
C LEU A 9 -18.94 34.66 28.75
N ILE A 10 -17.99 34.38 27.87
CA ILE A 10 -17.01 33.32 28.07
C ILE A 10 -15.72 34.01 28.49
N ALA A 11 -15.28 33.71 29.71
CA ALA A 11 -14.04 34.20 30.28
C ALA A 11 -12.86 33.50 29.59
N LEU A 12 -12.01 34.27 28.92
CA LEU A 12 -10.71 33.77 28.45
C LEU A 12 -9.74 33.85 29.63
N GLY A 13 -9.45 32.70 30.23
CA GLY A 13 -8.49 32.57 31.31
C GLY A 13 -7.06 32.65 30.76
N LEU A 14 -6.39 33.78 31.01
CA LEU A 14 -4.94 33.82 31.17
C LEU A 14 -4.66 34.61 32.45
N ALA A 15 -4.37 33.90 33.55
CA ALA A 15 -3.99 34.51 34.81
C ALA A 15 -2.59 34.00 35.18
N LEU A 16 -1.56 34.75 34.77
CA LEU A 16 -0.24 34.69 35.36
C LEU A 16 -0.17 35.79 36.42
N THR A 17 -0.27 35.40 37.70
CA THR A 17 -0.19 36.31 38.83
C THR A 17 1.26 36.55 39.24
N MET A 18 1.79 37.74 38.97
CA MET A 18 2.69 38.42 39.91
C MET A 18 2.34 39.90 39.95
N GLY A 19 1.99 40.36 41.15
CA GLY A 19 1.43 41.68 41.38
C GLY A 19 2.44 42.81 41.22
N LEU A 20 1.97 43.89 40.61
CA LEU A 20 2.09 45.27 41.07
C LEU A 20 1.09 46.11 40.27
N SER A 21 0.42 47.02 40.98
CA SER A 21 -0.77 47.79 40.57
C SER A 21 -0.57 48.71 39.35
N ILE A 22 -1.45 48.60 38.35
CA ILE A 22 -1.86 49.70 37.47
C ILE A 22 -3.39 49.61 37.28
N PRO A 23 -4.17 50.67 37.57
CA PRO A 23 -5.55 50.74 37.13
C PRO A 23 -5.56 51.31 35.69
N ALA A 24 -5.58 50.43 34.70
CA ALA A 24 -5.95 50.78 33.34
C ALA A 24 -7.18 49.96 32.98
N ALA A 25 -8.27 50.66 32.65
CA ALA A 25 -9.50 50.07 32.17
C ALA A 25 -9.20 49.04 31.08
N LEU A 26 -9.66 47.80 31.24
CA LEU A 26 -9.83 46.91 30.09
C LEU A 26 -10.86 47.58 29.18
N ALA A 27 -10.39 48.34 28.18
CA ALA A 27 -11.19 48.62 27.02
C ALA A 27 -11.58 47.25 26.45
N ALA A 28 -12.88 46.96 26.38
CA ALA A 28 -13.36 45.77 25.70
C ALA A 28 -12.89 45.90 24.24
N SER A 29 -11.91 45.09 23.85
CA SER A 29 -11.41 45.10 22.49
C SER A 29 -12.58 44.80 21.56
N SER A 30 -12.81 45.65 20.56
CA SER A 30 -13.93 45.43 19.64
C SER A 30 -13.54 44.31 18.68
N LEU A 31 -14.12 43.13 18.90
CA LEU A 31 -13.95 41.97 18.04
C LEU A 31 -15.07 41.97 16.99
N VAL A 32 -14.73 42.19 15.72
CA VAL A 32 -15.68 42.17 14.60
C VAL A 32 -15.18 41.14 13.59
N PRO A 33 -16.05 40.31 12.97
CA PRO A 33 -15.63 39.45 11.87
C PRO A 33 -14.91 40.27 10.78
N ALA A 34 -13.75 39.81 10.34
CA ALA A 34 -13.02 40.47 9.26
C ALA A 34 -13.84 40.35 7.96
N SER A 35 -13.99 41.45 7.23
CA SER A 35 -14.67 41.46 5.92
C SER A 35 -13.72 41.22 4.75
N THR A 36 -12.42 41.09 5.03
CA THR A 36 -11.39 40.90 4.01
C THR A 36 -11.50 39.48 3.44
N LYS A 37 -11.60 39.40 2.11
CA LYS A 37 -11.60 38.12 1.40
C LYS A 37 -10.17 37.63 1.25
N VAL A 38 -9.95 36.35 1.52
CA VAL A 38 -8.66 35.67 1.35
C VAL A 38 -8.81 34.64 0.25
N THR A 39 -7.77 34.51 -0.57
CA THR A 39 -7.71 33.51 -1.65
C THR A 39 -6.39 32.75 -1.60
N VAL A 40 -6.43 31.45 -1.84
CA VAL A 40 -5.26 30.57 -2.06
C VAL A 40 -5.35 30.06 -3.51
N ASP A 41 -4.29 30.27 -4.29
CA ASP A 41 -4.22 29.91 -5.72
C ASP A 41 -5.43 30.38 -6.55
N GLY A 42 -5.90 31.60 -6.25
CA GLY A 42 -7.04 32.22 -6.91
C GLY A 42 -8.42 31.69 -6.50
N LYS A 43 -8.49 30.68 -5.61
CA LYS A 43 -9.74 30.17 -5.02
C LYS A 43 -10.01 30.83 -3.68
N ALA A 44 -11.28 31.10 -3.36
CA ALA A 44 -11.65 31.68 -2.08
C ALA A 44 -11.31 30.71 -0.93
N ALA A 45 -10.58 31.19 0.07
CA ALA A 45 -10.20 30.40 1.23
C ALA A 45 -11.23 30.60 2.37
N ALA A 46 -11.66 29.50 2.99
CA ALA A 46 -12.54 29.50 4.14
C ALA A 46 -11.74 29.74 5.43
N VAL A 47 -11.25 30.98 5.61
CA VAL A 47 -10.50 31.38 6.81
C VAL A 47 -11.35 32.26 7.72
N GLU A 48 -11.37 31.96 9.01
CA GLU A 48 -12.02 32.81 10.01
C GLU A 48 -11.09 33.95 10.41
N GLY A 49 -11.47 35.16 10.02
CA GLY A 49 -10.76 36.38 10.38
C GLY A 49 -11.53 37.23 11.39
N TYR A 50 -10.81 37.88 12.29
CA TYR A 50 -11.32 38.88 13.22
C TYR A 50 -10.55 40.18 13.05
N ASN A 51 -11.28 41.27 12.89
CA ASN A 51 -10.73 42.61 13.08
C ASN A 51 -10.75 42.92 14.59
N ILE A 52 -9.58 43.24 15.13
CA ILE A 52 -9.41 43.60 16.54
C ILE A 52 -9.05 45.10 16.60
N ASP A 53 -9.85 45.84 17.36
CA ASP A 53 -9.70 47.28 17.64
C ASP A 53 -9.65 48.19 16.40
N ASN A 54 -10.36 47.82 15.33
CA ASN A 54 -10.40 48.56 14.05
C ASN A 54 -9.01 48.79 13.43
N GLY A 55 -8.01 47.98 13.81
CA GLY A 55 -6.62 48.14 13.38
C GLY A 55 -6.20 47.12 12.33
N ASN A 56 -6.11 45.84 12.74
CA ASN A 56 -5.58 44.75 11.92
C ASN A 56 -6.57 43.58 11.85
N ASN A 57 -6.48 42.81 10.75
CA ASN A 57 -7.17 41.53 10.62
C ASN A 57 -6.27 40.42 11.15
N TYR A 58 -6.81 39.58 12.02
CA TYR A 58 -6.17 38.41 12.59
C TYR A 58 -6.92 37.18 12.10
N TYR A 59 -6.21 36.15 11.70
CA TYR A 59 -6.78 34.90 11.22
C TYR A 59 -6.26 33.75 12.05
N LYS A 60 -7.03 32.66 12.15
CA LYS A 60 -6.55 31.44 12.76
C LYS A 60 -5.45 30.84 11.89
N LEU A 61 -4.28 30.60 12.50
CA LEU A 61 -3.15 30.01 11.79
C LEU A 61 -3.48 28.60 11.26
N ARG A 62 -4.31 27.84 11.97
CA ARG A 62 -4.81 26.53 11.54
C ARG A 62 -5.58 26.56 10.23
N ASP A 63 -6.39 27.59 10.00
CA ASP A 63 -7.18 27.70 8.76
C ASP A 63 -6.25 27.92 7.56
N PHE A 64 -5.17 28.70 7.75
CA PHE A 64 -4.13 28.87 6.73
C PHE A 64 -3.30 27.61 6.54
N ALA A 65 -2.91 26.94 7.62
CA ALA A 65 -2.15 25.70 7.54
C ALA A 65 -2.93 24.61 6.79
N SER A 66 -4.24 24.50 7.06
CA SER A 66 -5.15 23.63 6.31
C SER A 66 -5.28 24.04 4.84
N ALA A 67 -5.49 25.32 4.55
CA ALA A 67 -5.70 25.79 3.19
C ALA A 67 -4.44 25.73 2.31
N LEU A 68 -3.25 25.80 2.92
CA LEU A 68 -1.95 25.70 2.25
C LEU A 68 -1.33 24.30 2.34
N ASP A 69 -2.00 23.39 3.05
CA ASP A 69 -1.53 22.06 3.41
C ASP A 69 -0.09 22.02 3.95
N VAL A 70 0.14 22.76 5.03
CA VAL A 70 1.44 22.79 5.72
C VAL A 70 1.30 22.34 7.16
N GLY A 71 2.31 21.60 7.62
CA GLY A 71 2.41 21.12 8.99
C GLY A 71 2.38 22.27 9.99
N LEU A 72 1.61 22.09 11.06
CA LEU A 72 1.50 23.07 12.13
C LEU A 72 1.51 22.37 13.48
N THR A 73 2.53 22.66 14.29
CA THR A 73 2.67 22.11 15.64
C THR A 73 2.60 23.19 16.70
N TRP A 74 2.25 22.79 17.92
CA TRP A 74 2.23 23.64 19.10
C TRP A 74 3.01 22.97 20.24
N ASP A 75 4.12 23.59 20.63
CA ASP A 75 4.88 23.18 21.82
C ASP A 75 4.42 24.01 23.02
N LYS A 76 3.72 23.33 23.94
CA LYS A 76 3.22 23.93 25.18
C LYS A 76 4.33 24.28 26.18
N ALA A 77 5.47 23.58 26.15
CA ALA A 77 6.57 23.82 27.07
C ALA A 77 7.29 25.14 26.76
N THR A 78 7.36 25.50 25.47
CA THR A 78 8.02 26.73 24.99
C THR A 78 7.03 27.83 24.59
N ASP A 79 5.73 27.55 24.57
CA ASP A 79 4.68 28.48 24.10
C ASP A 79 4.90 28.91 22.64
N THR A 80 5.33 27.97 21.80
CA THR A 80 5.70 28.24 20.39
C THR A 80 4.88 27.41 19.42
N ALA A 81 4.41 28.06 18.34
CA ALA A 81 3.94 27.38 17.15
C ALA A 81 5.08 27.24 16.15
N ALA A 82 5.17 26.10 15.46
CA ALA A 82 6.09 25.87 14.36
C ALA A 82 5.33 25.49 13.09
N ILE A 83 5.74 26.06 11.96
CA ILE A 83 5.22 25.73 10.63
C ILE A 83 6.28 24.89 9.93
N ASP A 84 5.88 23.72 9.45
CA ASP A 84 6.72 22.84 8.64
C ASP A 84 6.13 22.76 7.23
N THR A 85 6.82 23.37 6.27
CA THR A 85 6.38 23.36 4.87
C THR A 85 6.69 22.06 4.14
N GLY A 86 7.38 21.11 4.78
CA GLY A 86 7.67 19.78 4.26
C GLY A 86 6.73 18.68 4.76
N SER A 87 5.75 19.03 5.61
CA SER A 87 4.74 18.08 6.13
C SER A 87 3.33 18.56 5.80
N HIS A 88 2.39 17.63 5.71
CA HIS A 88 0.98 17.94 5.52
C HIS A 88 0.33 18.47 6.80
N TYR A 89 -0.75 19.24 6.64
CA TYR A 89 -1.53 19.71 7.77
C TYR A 89 -2.29 18.55 8.44
N LYS A 90 -2.07 18.36 9.74
CA LYS A 90 -2.84 17.47 10.61
C LYS A 90 -3.60 18.27 11.67
N PRO A 91 -4.95 18.22 11.72
CA PRO A 91 -5.71 18.98 12.72
C PRO A 91 -5.38 18.57 14.18
N ASP A 92 -5.37 17.27 14.44
CA ASP A 92 -4.94 16.61 15.67
C ASP A 92 -4.71 15.11 15.42
N ALA A 93 -4.29 14.35 16.44
CA ALA A 93 -3.92 12.94 16.30
C ALA A 93 -5.08 12.00 15.92
N THR A 94 -6.34 12.42 16.14
CA THR A 94 -7.54 11.62 15.83
C THR A 94 -8.11 11.89 14.43
N GLN A 95 -7.53 12.85 13.70
CA GLN A 95 -7.98 13.24 12.37
C GLN A 95 -6.90 13.03 11.32
N LEU A 96 -7.31 12.58 10.13
CA LEU A 96 -6.41 12.37 9.00
C LEU A 96 -5.72 13.67 8.59
N ILE A 97 -4.47 13.57 8.12
CA ILE A 97 -3.81 14.66 7.40
C ILE A 97 -4.64 15.09 6.18
N THR A 98 -4.48 16.34 5.73
CA THR A 98 -5.08 16.77 4.46
C THR A 98 -4.50 15.92 3.31
N GLY A 99 -3.18 16.01 3.10
CA GLY A 99 -2.48 15.20 2.11
C GLY A 99 -3.04 15.31 0.70
N ASN A 100 -2.67 14.36 -0.14
CA ASN A 100 -3.25 14.15 -1.45
C ASN A 100 -4.45 13.18 -1.38
N TRP A 101 -5.22 13.17 -0.30
CA TRP A 101 -6.48 12.43 -0.29
C TRP A 101 -7.51 13.10 -1.22
N ALA A 102 -8.29 12.28 -1.93
CA ALA A 102 -9.50 12.74 -2.58
C ALA A 102 -10.46 13.33 -1.51
N PRO A 103 -10.91 14.59 -1.64
CA PRO A 103 -11.60 15.27 -0.54
C PRO A 103 -12.87 14.57 -0.03
N ALA A 104 -13.66 13.99 -0.93
CA ALA A 104 -14.87 13.25 -0.55
C ALA A 104 -14.54 11.94 0.16
N THR A 105 -13.55 11.20 -0.36
CA THR A 105 -13.03 9.96 0.23
C THR A 105 -12.47 10.19 1.63
N ARG A 106 -11.62 11.22 1.81
CA ARG A 106 -11.10 11.60 3.12
C ARG A 106 -12.22 11.90 4.12
N ALA A 107 -13.21 12.67 3.68
CA ALA A 107 -14.34 13.04 4.54
C ALA A 107 -15.16 11.82 4.97
N ARG A 108 -15.41 10.87 4.05
CA ARG A 108 -16.15 9.65 4.37
C ARG A 108 -15.37 8.74 5.32
N ILE A 109 -14.08 8.53 5.08
CA ILE A 109 -13.22 7.75 6.00
C ILE A 109 -13.21 8.38 7.39
N GLN A 110 -13.00 9.71 7.48
CA GLN A 110 -13.00 10.40 8.77
C GLN A 110 -14.34 10.29 9.49
N ALA A 111 -15.46 10.39 8.79
CA ALA A 111 -16.79 10.24 9.40
C ALA A 111 -16.97 8.86 10.04
N VAL A 112 -16.58 7.79 9.34
CA VAL A 112 -16.65 6.42 9.88
C VAL A 112 -15.74 6.27 11.10
N ILE A 113 -14.54 6.86 11.09
CA ILE A 113 -13.62 6.87 12.25
C ILE A 113 -14.27 7.59 13.44
N ASP A 114 -14.79 8.81 13.24
CA ASP A 114 -15.38 9.64 14.29
C ASP A 114 -16.60 8.97 14.93
N GLU A 115 -17.42 8.28 14.13
CA GLU A 115 -18.63 7.58 14.58
C GLU A 115 -18.33 6.29 15.35
N ASN A 116 -17.16 5.67 15.13
CA ASN A 116 -16.82 4.35 15.65
C ASN A 116 -15.61 4.32 16.61
N ALA A 117 -15.03 5.48 16.94
CA ALA A 117 -13.87 5.58 17.81
C ALA A 117 -14.08 4.90 19.19
N ASN A 118 -13.12 4.08 19.60
CA ASN A 118 -13.06 3.36 20.88
C ASN A 118 -14.25 2.42 21.14
N GLN A 119 -14.83 1.85 20.08
CA GLN A 119 -15.95 0.91 20.19
C GLN A 119 -15.54 -0.56 20.05
N GLY A 120 -14.23 -0.86 20.13
CA GLY A 120 -13.72 -2.22 19.95
C GLY A 120 -13.93 -2.73 18.53
N LYS A 121 -13.66 -1.87 17.53
CA LYS A 121 -13.79 -2.16 16.11
C LYS A 121 -12.40 -2.37 15.50
N TYR A 122 -12.37 -3.00 14.32
CA TYR A 122 -11.14 -3.17 13.55
C TYR A 122 -11.37 -2.91 12.06
N VAL A 123 -10.29 -2.71 11.33
CA VAL A 123 -10.29 -2.59 9.87
C VAL A 123 -9.25 -3.51 9.25
N VAL A 124 -9.42 -3.82 7.97
CA VAL A 124 -8.51 -4.70 7.22
C VAL A 124 -8.00 -4.00 5.97
N PHE A 125 -6.69 -4.07 5.77
CA PHE A 125 -6.01 -3.55 4.60
C PHE A 125 -5.42 -4.68 3.76
N ASP A 126 -5.57 -4.58 2.44
CA ASP A 126 -4.55 -5.14 1.55
C ASP A 126 -3.26 -4.33 1.62
N PHE A 127 -2.16 -4.91 1.12
CA PHE A 127 -0.86 -4.26 1.11
C PHE A 127 -0.49 -3.68 -0.25
N ASP A 128 -0.17 -4.54 -1.21
CA ASP A 128 0.27 -4.15 -2.55
C ASP A 128 -0.78 -3.27 -3.23
N ASN A 129 -0.37 -2.18 -3.88
CA ASN A 129 -1.24 -1.21 -4.53
C ASN A 129 -2.34 -0.53 -3.68
N THR A 130 -2.44 -0.87 -2.39
CA THR A 130 -3.41 -0.35 -1.42
C THR A 130 -2.71 0.45 -0.32
N SER A 131 -1.82 -0.20 0.42
CA SER A 131 -1.00 0.40 1.47
C SER A 131 0.31 0.99 0.93
N VAL A 132 0.71 0.59 -0.28
CA VAL A 132 1.88 1.07 -1.02
C VAL A 132 1.48 1.31 -2.48
N ILE A 133 2.08 2.28 -3.15
CA ILE A 133 1.94 2.43 -4.60
C ILE A 133 2.89 1.43 -5.29
N PHE A 134 2.33 0.65 -6.21
CA PHE A 134 2.92 -0.56 -6.80
C PHE A 134 3.04 -1.73 -5.82
N ASP A 135 3.86 -2.73 -6.12
CA ASP A 135 3.80 -4.05 -5.52
C ASP A 135 5.16 -4.43 -4.92
N ILE A 136 5.19 -4.67 -3.61
CA ILE A 136 6.41 -4.97 -2.87
C ILE A 136 7.00 -6.33 -3.21
N GLN A 137 6.18 -7.30 -3.62
CA GLN A 137 6.67 -8.62 -3.99
C GLN A 137 7.23 -8.63 -5.42
N GLU A 138 6.63 -7.91 -6.36
CA GLU A 138 7.21 -7.73 -7.69
C GLU A 138 8.54 -6.98 -7.62
N ALA A 139 8.59 -5.89 -6.84
CA ALA A 139 9.80 -5.12 -6.63
C ALA A 139 10.91 -5.96 -5.95
N LEU A 140 10.53 -6.79 -4.97
CA LEU A 140 11.44 -7.74 -4.32
C LEU A 140 11.98 -8.79 -5.28
N LEU A 141 11.16 -9.34 -6.18
CA LEU A 141 11.64 -10.30 -7.17
C LEU A 141 12.72 -9.69 -8.06
N ILE A 142 12.52 -8.46 -8.55
CA ILE A 142 13.52 -7.75 -9.35
C ILE A 142 14.79 -7.54 -8.55
N TYR A 143 14.68 -7.03 -7.32
CA TYR A 143 15.82 -6.82 -6.44
C TYR A 143 16.58 -8.11 -6.15
N GLN A 144 15.86 -9.21 -5.90
CA GLN A 144 16.43 -10.53 -5.63
C GLN A 144 17.21 -11.06 -6.83
N ILE A 145 16.67 -10.91 -8.05
CA ILE A 145 17.33 -11.27 -9.31
C ILE A 145 18.58 -10.42 -9.52
N GLU A 146 18.47 -9.10 -9.41
CA GLU A 146 19.59 -8.18 -9.62
C GLU A 146 20.74 -8.40 -8.65
N ASN A 147 20.45 -8.78 -7.41
CA ASN A 147 21.46 -8.99 -6.38
C ASN A 147 21.83 -10.47 -6.17
N LEU A 148 21.27 -11.38 -6.99
CA LEU A 148 21.44 -12.83 -6.93
C LEU A 148 21.29 -13.39 -5.50
N GLN A 149 20.31 -12.87 -4.77
CA GLN A 149 20.06 -13.27 -3.38
C GLN A 149 19.18 -14.52 -3.35
N PHE A 150 19.77 -15.68 -3.65
CA PHE A 150 19.10 -16.99 -3.62
C PHE A 150 19.86 -17.95 -2.71
N LYS A 151 19.15 -18.91 -2.11
CA LYS A 151 19.74 -19.98 -1.28
C LYS A 151 19.36 -21.39 -1.72
N ILE A 152 18.83 -21.50 -2.93
CA ILE A 152 18.41 -22.75 -3.53
C ILE A 152 19.68 -23.49 -3.98
N ASP A 153 19.87 -24.74 -3.58
CA ASP A 153 20.93 -25.57 -4.15
C ASP A 153 20.65 -25.74 -5.66
N PRO A 154 21.64 -25.62 -6.56
CA PRO A 154 21.40 -25.81 -7.98
C PRO A 154 20.67 -27.13 -8.33
N ALA A 155 20.91 -28.20 -7.57
CA ALA A 155 20.22 -29.48 -7.75
C ALA A 155 18.72 -29.44 -7.42
N ASP A 156 18.28 -28.48 -6.61
CA ASP A 156 16.89 -28.31 -6.18
C ASP A 156 16.12 -27.27 -7.01
N MET A 157 16.81 -26.42 -7.79
CA MET A 157 16.21 -25.31 -8.55
C MET A 157 15.09 -25.78 -9.50
N GLU A 158 15.32 -26.87 -10.25
CA GLU A 158 14.32 -27.44 -11.15
C GLU A 158 13.03 -27.79 -10.39
N ALA A 159 13.15 -28.53 -9.29
CA ALA A 159 12.01 -28.94 -8.47
C ALA A 159 11.28 -27.75 -7.84
N VAL A 160 12.01 -26.72 -7.40
CA VAL A 160 11.42 -25.49 -6.85
C VAL A 160 10.58 -24.79 -7.93
N LEU A 161 11.12 -24.57 -9.12
CA LEU A 161 10.41 -23.84 -10.19
C LEU A 161 9.19 -24.61 -10.72
N GLU A 162 9.21 -25.94 -10.69
CA GLU A 162 8.07 -26.78 -11.12
C GLU A 162 6.93 -26.88 -10.10
N THR A 163 7.14 -26.37 -8.88
CA THR A 163 6.22 -26.56 -7.75
C THR A 163 4.80 -26.08 -8.07
N GLY A 164 3.84 -26.99 -7.94
CA GLY A 164 2.42 -26.70 -8.12
C GLY A 164 1.96 -26.56 -9.58
N ILE A 165 2.86 -26.58 -10.56
CA ILE A 165 2.49 -26.42 -11.98
C ILE A 165 1.87 -27.73 -12.50
N PRO A 166 0.58 -27.74 -12.90
CA PRO A 166 -0.12 -28.98 -13.23
C PRO A 166 0.21 -29.52 -14.63
N ASP A 167 0.69 -28.67 -15.55
CA ASP A 167 1.06 -29.06 -16.91
C ASP A 167 2.30 -28.29 -17.38
N LEU A 168 3.46 -28.93 -17.26
CA LEU A 168 4.74 -28.36 -17.66
C LEU A 168 4.92 -28.21 -19.17
N ASN A 169 4.05 -28.83 -19.99
CA ASN A 169 4.10 -28.75 -21.45
C ASN A 169 3.06 -27.78 -22.02
N LYS A 170 2.27 -27.12 -21.17
CA LYS A 170 1.29 -26.13 -21.60
C LYS A 170 1.98 -25.01 -22.39
N SER A 171 1.46 -24.74 -23.59
CA SER A 171 1.93 -23.61 -24.38
C SER A 171 1.58 -22.29 -23.69
N MET A 172 2.59 -21.46 -23.46
CA MET A 172 2.51 -20.12 -22.87
C MET A 172 2.80 -19.04 -23.91
N GLY A 173 2.53 -19.34 -25.20
CA GLY A 173 2.80 -18.45 -26.32
C GLY A 173 4.09 -18.79 -27.07
N THR A 174 4.58 -17.82 -27.83
CA THR A 174 5.70 -17.98 -28.76
C THR A 174 6.80 -16.98 -28.44
N SER A 175 8.05 -17.44 -28.40
CA SER A 175 9.24 -16.60 -28.24
C SER A 175 9.47 -15.68 -29.44
N LEU A 176 10.33 -14.67 -29.28
CA LEU A 176 10.68 -13.72 -30.35
C LEU A 176 11.35 -14.40 -31.56
N ASP A 177 12.02 -15.53 -31.34
CA ASP A 177 12.63 -16.38 -32.38
C ASP A 177 11.71 -17.53 -32.86
N GLY A 178 10.44 -17.53 -32.47
CA GLY A 178 9.41 -18.42 -33.03
C GLY A 178 9.30 -19.80 -32.38
N LYS A 179 9.88 -20.03 -31.20
CA LYS A 179 9.76 -21.28 -30.45
C LYS A 179 8.52 -21.25 -29.56
N ASN A 180 7.94 -22.42 -29.30
CA ASN A 180 6.84 -22.57 -28.35
C ASN A 180 7.38 -22.51 -26.91
N ILE A 181 6.88 -21.57 -26.12
CA ILE A 181 7.25 -21.40 -24.71
C ILE A 181 6.40 -22.35 -23.87
N THR A 182 7.03 -23.06 -22.93
CA THR A 182 6.35 -23.90 -21.93
C THR A 182 7.05 -23.75 -20.57
N PRO A 183 6.40 -24.10 -19.45
CA PRO A 183 7.10 -24.15 -18.16
C PRO A 183 8.36 -25.02 -18.20
N ALA A 184 8.30 -26.21 -18.81
CA ALA A 184 9.45 -27.13 -18.90
C ALA A 184 10.65 -26.51 -19.64
N THR A 185 10.41 -25.74 -20.70
CA THR A 185 11.51 -25.07 -21.42
C THR A 185 12.10 -23.94 -20.60
N LEU A 186 11.25 -23.16 -19.90
CA LEU A 186 11.68 -22.06 -19.04
C LEU A 186 12.52 -22.60 -17.88
N VAL A 187 12.01 -23.60 -17.15
CA VAL A 187 12.69 -24.25 -16.03
C VAL A 187 14.05 -24.79 -16.45
N ALA A 188 14.13 -25.47 -17.60
CA ALA A 188 15.38 -26.03 -18.07
C ALA A 188 16.45 -24.98 -18.39
N ASP A 189 16.05 -23.83 -18.95
CA ASP A 189 16.97 -22.74 -19.24
C ASP A 189 17.39 -22.02 -17.95
N ILE A 190 16.43 -21.64 -17.10
CA ILE A 190 16.68 -20.97 -15.81
C ILE A 190 17.60 -21.82 -14.92
N THR A 191 17.37 -23.13 -14.84
CA THR A 191 18.20 -24.04 -14.03
C THR A 191 19.63 -24.11 -14.57
N SER A 192 19.80 -24.24 -15.90
CA SER A 192 21.12 -24.27 -16.53
C SER A 192 21.89 -22.96 -16.34
N ASP A 193 21.21 -21.82 -16.40
CA ASP A 193 21.85 -20.53 -16.17
C ASP A 193 22.20 -20.35 -14.69
N TYR A 194 21.30 -20.74 -13.79
CA TYR A 194 21.55 -20.68 -12.35
C TYR A 194 22.74 -21.54 -11.93
N GLU A 195 22.89 -22.76 -12.47
CA GLU A 195 24.07 -23.60 -12.25
C GLU A 195 25.37 -22.89 -12.66
N TRP A 196 25.36 -22.20 -13.81
CA TRP A 196 26.52 -21.45 -14.27
C TRP A 196 26.81 -20.25 -13.35
N ILE A 197 25.78 -19.49 -12.98
CA ILE A 197 25.90 -18.35 -12.06
C ILE A 197 26.47 -18.84 -10.72
N TYR A 198 25.96 -19.93 -10.18
CA TYR A 198 26.41 -20.53 -8.92
C TYR A 198 27.89 -20.89 -8.94
N ALA A 199 28.36 -21.49 -10.03
CA ALA A 199 29.76 -21.87 -10.20
C ALA A 199 30.72 -20.69 -10.47
N ASN A 200 30.22 -19.50 -10.82
CA ASN A 200 31.05 -18.38 -11.28
C ASN A 200 30.95 -17.12 -10.40
N TYR A 201 29.82 -16.87 -9.74
CA TYR A 201 29.62 -15.69 -8.91
C TYR A 201 30.32 -15.85 -7.55
N GLU A 202 31.05 -14.83 -7.12
CA GLU A 202 31.74 -14.78 -5.82
C GLU A 202 30.80 -14.80 -4.61
N GLY A 203 29.51 -14.47 -4.81
CA GLY A 203 28.46 -14.64 -3.80
C GLY A 203 28.03 -16.10 -3.59
N PHE A 204 28.50 -17.01 -4.46
CA PHE A 204 28.28 -18.46 -4.39
C PHE A 204 29.64 -19.20 -4.35
N GLU A 205 29.90 -20.14 -5.25
CA GLU A 205 31.14 -20.95 -5.27
C GLU A 205 32.22 -20.41 -6.22
N GLY A 206 31.93 -19.33 -6.95
CA GLY A 206 32.83 -18.77 -7.94
C GLY A 206 33.76 -17.68 -7.43
N ASP A 207 34.35 -16.94 -8.38
CA ASP A 207 35.35 -15.90 -8.13
C ASP A 207 35.11 -14.59 -8.91
N LYS A 208 33.96 -14.47 -9.59
CA LYS A 208 33.60 -13.30 -10.40
C LYS A 208 32.68 -12.37 -9.62
N ASP A 209 32.94 -11.08 -9.72
CA ASP A 209 32.08 -10.05 -9.11
C ASP A 209 30.71 -9.94 -9.82
N LEU A 210 29.76 -9.28 -9.15
CA LEU A 210 28.39 -9.14 -9.66
C LEU A 210 28.33 -8.42 -11.01
N ASN A 211 29.20 -7.43 -11.25
CA ASN A 211 29.25 -6.70 -12.53
C ASN A 211 29.65 -7.63 -13.69
N TYR A 212 30.61 -8.51 -13.47
CA TYR A 212 30.99 -9.53 -14.45
C TYR A 212 29.82 -10.47 -14.72
N ILE A 213 29.11 -10.90 -13.68
CA ILE A 213 27.95 -11.79 -13.84
C ILE A 213 26.83 -11.08 -14.60
N HIS A 214 26.51 -9.83 -14.28
CA HIS A 214 25.50 -9.04 -15.01
C HIS A 214 25.79 -8.88 -16.51
N ALA A 215 27.07 -8.81 -16.88
CA ALA A 215 27.51 -8.73 -18.27
C ALA A 215 27.46 -10.07 -19.02
N SER A 216 27.21 -11.19 -18.32
CA SER A 216 27.15 -12.52 -18.93
C SER A 216 25.80 -12.80 -19.58
N ASN A 217 25.82 -13.63 -20.64
CA ASN A 217 24.59 -14.08 -21.29
C ASN A 217 23.73 -14.93 -20.34
N GLN A 218 24.35 -15.71 -19.46
CA GLN A 218 23.66 -16.58 -18.50
C GLN A 218 22.83 -15.77 -17.50
N TYR A 219 23.40 -14.69 -16.95
CA TYR A 219 22.63 -13.81 -16.08
C TYR A 219 21.46 -13.14 -16.82
N GLN A 220 21.70 -12.62 -18.02
CA GLN A 220 20.66 -11.94 -18.79
C GLN A 220 19.53 -12.89 -19.18
N ASP A 221 19.86 -14.15 -19.52
CA ASP A 221 18.89 -15.20 -19.83
C ASP A 221 18.11 -15.61 -18.56
N PHE A 222 18.82 -15.87 -17.45
CA PHE A 222 18.23 -16.15 -16.13
C PHE A 222 17.25 -15.06 -15.69
N ALA A 223 17.68 -13.80 -15.70
CA ALA A 223 16.90 -12.67 -15.22
C ALA A 223 15.61 -12.49 -16.04
N ALA A 224 15.74 -12.47 -17.37
CA ALA A 224 14.60 -12.31 -18.26
C ALA A 224 13.63 -13.49 -18.16
N LYS A 225 14.12 -14.73 -18.17
CA LYS A 225 13.25 -15.93 -18.15
C LYS A 225 12.60 -16.17 -16.80
N LEU A 226 13.29 -15.91 -15.69
CA LEU A 226 12.69 -16.04 -14.37
C LEU A 226 11.58 -15.00 -14.16
N ARG A 227 11.82 -13.73 -14.53
CA ARG A 227 10.78 -12.68 -14.47
C ARG A 227 9.63 -12.95 -15.46
N PHE A 228 9.94 -13.47 -16.65
CA PHE A 228 8.93 -13.87 -17.64
C PHE A 228 8.06 -15.00 -17.10
N MET A 229 8.66 -16.02 -16.50
CA MET A 229 7.94 -17.14 -15.89
C MET A 229 6.96 -16.63 -14.84
N TYR A 230 7.44 -15.87 -13.85
CA TYR A 230 6.58 -15.25 -12.83
C TYR A 230 5.44 -14.44 -13.45
N GLY A 231 5.76 -13.53 -14.38
CA GLY A 231 4.80 -12.61 -14.97
C GLY A 231 3.70 -13.26 -15.81
N ASN A 232 3.92 -14.49 -16.29
CA ASN A 232 2.97 -15.17 -17.17
C ASN A 232 2.23 -16.33 -16.48
N LEU A 233 2.71 -16.87 -15.35
CA LEU A 233 2.05 -18.01 -14.70
C LEU A 233 0.56 -17.75 -14.41
N GLY A 234 0.21 -16.54 -13.97
CA GLY A 234 -1.17 -16.13 -13.66
C GLY A 234 -2.12 -16.06 -14.87
N ASP A 235 -1.59 -15.92 -16.08
CA ASP A 235 -2.40 -15.87 -17.31
C ASP A 235 -2.73 -17.27 -17.84
N TYR A 236 -1.92 -18.27 -17.49
CA TYR A 236 -2.04 -19.63 -18.03
C TYR A 236 -2.47 -20.67 -17.00
N PHE A 237 -2.34 -20.39 -15.70
CA PHE A 237 -2.68 -21.31 -14.62
C PHE A 237 -3.52 -20.62 -13.54
N ASP A 238 -4.23 -21.42 -12.75
CA ASP A 238 -5.06 -20.94 -11.65
C ASP A 238 -4.28 -20.06 -10.65
N HIS A 239 -4.98 -19.11 -10.02
CA HIS A 239 -4.40 -18.27 -8.97
C HIS A 239 -3.84 -19.09 -7.80
N ALA A 240 -4.45 -20.25 -7.53
CA ALA A 240 -3.96 -21.19 -6.52
C ALA A 240 -2.56 -21.74 -6.79
N VAL A 241 -2.12 -21.71 -8.04
CA VAL A 241 -0.77 -22.10 -8.48
C VAL A 241 0.13 -20.87 -8.55
N SER A 242 -0.30 -19.82 -9.25
CA SER A 242 0.56 -18.69 -9.63
C SER A 242 0.96 -17.78 -8.47
N TYR A 243 0.06 -17.53 -7.51
CA TYR A 243 0.32 -16.61 -6.41
C TYR A 243 1.37 -17.10 -5.41
N PRO A 244 1.28 -18.33 -4.86
CA PRO A 244 2.30 -18.79 -3.91
C PRO A 244 3.66 -19.04 -4.57
N TRP A 245 3.70 -19.17 -5.90
CA TRP A 245 4.88 -19.61 -6.64
C TRP A 245 6.13 -18.77 -6.36
N VAL A 246 6.00 -17.44 -6.33
CA VAL A 246 7.14 -16.56 -6.08
C VAL A 246 7.73 -16.73 -4.68
N GLY A 247 6.90 -17.11 -3.70
CA GLY A 247 7.38 -17.41 -2.35
C GLY A 247 8.26 -18.66 -2.28
N TYR A 248 8.18 -19.57 -3.26
CA TYR A 248 9.05 -20.75 -3.32
C TYR A 248 10.50 -20.39 -3.67
N LEU A 249 10.76 -19.20 -4.23
CA LEU A 249 12.11 -18.70 -4.48
C LEU A 249 12.88 -18.35 -3.19
N PHE A 250 12.22 -18.38 -2.02
CA PHE A 250 12.85 -18.26 -0.71
C PHE A 250 13.33 -19.60 -0.14
N THR A 251 13.18 -20.71 -0.88
CA THR A 251 13.63 -22.03 -0.42
C THR A 251 15.10 -21.99 0.05
N GLY A 252 15.35 -22.49 1.25
CA GLY A 252 16.66 -22.46 1.90
C GLY A 252 16.97 -21.21 2.72
N MET A 253 16.11 -20.18 2.73
CA MET A 253 16.23 -19.00 3.58
C MET A 253 15.45 -19.15 4.89
N THR A 254 15.92 -18.55 5.98
CA THR A 254 15.09 -18.38 7.19
C THR A 254 14.17 -17.16 7.05
N PRO A 255 13.07 -17.06 7.83
CA PRO A 255 12.23 -15.86 7.87
C PRO A 255 13.02 -14.55 8.06
N ASP A 256 13.93 -14.51 9.03
CA ASP A 256 14.82 -13.35 9.28
C ASP A 256 15.66 -12.94 8.06
N GLU A 257 16.03 -13.89 7.19
CA GLU A 257 16.82 -13.60 5.99
C GLU A 257 15.94 -13.01 4.89
N VAL A 258 14.72 -13.55 4.73
CA VAL A 258 13.73 -12.99 3.81
C VAL A 258 13.33 -11.58 4.25
N GLN A 259 13.08 -11.34 5.54
CA GLN A 259 12.75 -10.00 6.04
C GLN A 259 13.88 -9.00 5.79
N LYS A 260 15.15 -9.39 5.99
CA LYS A 260 16.31 -8.51 5.70
C LYS A 260 16.42 -8.20 4.21
N LEU A 261 16.23 -9.21 3.36
CA LEU A 261 16.24 -9.05 1.91
C LEU A 261 15.10 -8.10 1.46
N ALA A 262 13.89 -8.34 1.94
CA ALA A 262 12.73 -7.52 1.67
C ALA A 262 12.90 -6.08 2.17
N ALA A 263 13.41 -5.88 3.39
CA ALA A 263 13.71 -4.55 3.93
C ALA A 263 14.68 -3.76 3.05
N ALA A 264 15.76 -4.42 2.59
CA ALA A 264 16.73 -3.79 1.70
C ALA A 264 16.12 -3.44 0.34
N SER A 265 15.32 -4.34 -0.23
CA SER A 265 14.59 -4.11 -1.48
C SER A 265 13.63 -2.93 -1.36
N HIS A 266 12.78 -2.93 -0.33
CA HIS A 266 11.74 -1.92 -0.15
C HIS A 266 12.36 -0.54 0.03
N GLN A 267 13.44 -0.44 0.81
CA GLN A 267 14.18 0.81 0.98
C GLN A 267 14.82 1.27 -0.34
N TYR A 268 15.46 0.36 -1.07
CA TYR A 268 16.06 0.66 -2.37
C TYR A 268 15.02 1.22 -3.35
N TRP A 269 13.86 0.57 -3.47
CA TRP A 269 12.81 1.01 -4.40
C TRP A 269 12.06 2.25 -3.95
N ALA A 270 11.92 2.47 -2.64
CA ALA A 270 11.40 3.72 -2.10
C ALA A 270 12.33 4.91 -2.38
N ASP A 271 13.65 4.69 -2.31
CA ASP A 271 14.66 5.72 -2.58
C ASP A 271 14.94 5.89 -4.08
N TYR A 272 14.41 5.00 -4.94
CA TYR A 272 14.73 4.96 -6.37
C TYR A 272 14.29 6.24 -7.11
N GLY A 273 13.16 6.84 -6.69
CA GLY A 273 12.73 8.17 -7.16
C GLY A 273 12.36 8.26 -8.64
N ARG A 274 12.22 7.12 -9.34
CA ARG A 274 11.79 7.04 -10.74
C ARG A 274 10.75 5.95 -10.90
N TYR A 275 9.61 6.31 -11.50
CA TYR A 275 8.54 5.37 -11.82
C TYR A 275 8.47 5.22 -13.33
N ALA A 276 8.82 4.04 -13.81
CA ALA A 276 8.86 3.71 -15.22
C ALA A 276 8.73 2.21 -15.43
N GLU A 277 8.28 1.84 -16.63
CA GLU A 277 8.40 0.49 -17.14
C GLU A 277 9.81 0.28 -17.71
N GLU A 278 10.46 -0.81 -17.32
CA GLU A 278 11.76 -1.26 -17.83
C GLU A 278 11.60 -2.66 -18.41
N THR A 279 12.39 -2.97 -19.45
CA THR A 279 12.29 -4.23 -20.20
C THR A 279 13.56 -5.05 -20.05
N TRP A 280 13.41 -6.33 -19.72
CA TRP A 280 14.47 -7.33 -19.85
C TRP A 280 14.20 -8.22 -21.06
N THR A 281 15.22 -8.39 -21.91
CA THR A 281 15.19 -9.30 -23.06
C THR A 281 16.34 -10.29 -22.92
N SER A 282 16.05 -11.59 -22.99
CA SER A 282 17.08 -12.64 -23.01
C SER A 282 17.99 -12.51 -24.24
N PRO A 283 19.28 -12.87 -24.15
CA PRO A 283 20.25 -12.64 -25.23
C PRO A 283 20.04 -13.53 -26.46
N VAL A 284 20.30 -12.98 -27.65
CA VAL A 284 20.18 -13.72 -28.93
C VAL A 284 21.25 -14.81 -29.07
N GLU A 285 22.36 -14.66 -28.35
CA GLU A 285 23.49 -15.60 -28.32
C GLU A 285 23.21 -16.84 -27.46
N LEU A 286 22.24 -16.76 -26.55
CA LEU A 286 21.83 -17.86 -25.67
C LEU A 286 20.30 -18.01 -25.67
N PRO A 287 19.68 -18.41 -26.80
CA PRO A 287 18.23 -18.51 -26.88
C PRO A 287 17.66 -19.68 -26.04
N GLY A 288 18.49 -20.61 -25.58
CA GLY A 288 18.05 -21.79 -24.83
C GLY A 288 17.01 -22.66 -25.55
N LYS A 289 16.30 -23.49 -24.78
CA LYS A 289 15.17 -24.30 -25.24
C LYS A 289 13.91 -23.46 -25.42
N THR A 290 13.70 -22.47 -24.55
CA THR A 290 12.53 -21.57 -24.57
C THR A 290 12.51 -20.67 -25.79
N GLY A 291 13.69 -20.26 -26.27
CA GLY A 291 13.81 -19.14 -27.21
C GLY A 291 13.98 -17.82 -26.49
N ILE A 292 13.98 -16.75 -27.29
CA ILE A 292 14.21 -15.39 -26.82
C ILE A 292 12.90 -14.82 -26.26
N VAL A 293 12.91 -14.42 -24.99
CA VAL A 293 11.77 -13.78 -24.32
C VAL A 293 12.06 -12.32 -24.00
N SER A 294 11.01 -11.53 -23.87
CA SER A 294 11.05 -10.16 -23.37
C SER A 294 9.94 -9.98 -22.34
N ILE A 295 10.25 -9.30 -21.25
CA ILE A 295 9.30 -9.04 -20.17
C ILE A 295 9.55 -7.67 -19.56
N ASP A 296 8.46 -7.01 -19.19
CA ASP A 296 8.49 -5.70 -18.57
C ASP A 296 8.30 -5.81 -17.05
N PHE A 297 8.83 -4.81 -16.34
CA PHE A 297 8.58 -4.62 -14.91
C PHE A 297 8.55 -3.14 -14.57
N ILE A 298 7.84 -2.81 -13.49
CA ILE A 298 7.71 -1.44 -13.01
C ILE A 298 8.81 -1.16 -11.99
N THR A 299 9.37 0.04 -12.06
CA THR A 299 10.35 0.55 -11.11
C THR A 299 9.74 1.48 -10.07
N GLY A 300 10.31 1.46 -8.86
CA GLY A 300 9.94 2.33 -7.76
C GLY A 300 8.79 1.79 -6.90
N LEU A 301 8.77 2.23 -5.65
CA LEU A 301 7.69 2.00 -4.69
C LEU A 301 7.42 3.31 -3.95
N THR A 302 6.17 3.56 -3.56
CA THR A 302 5.90 4.67 -2.63
C THR A 302 5.07 4.24 -1.43
N PHE A 303 5.64 4.45 -0.25
CA PHE A 303 4.95 4.36 1.03
C PHE A 303 4.54 5.78 1.46
N THR A 304 3.32 6.18 1.12
CA THR A 304 2.89 7.58 1.24
C THR A 304 2.59 7.98 2.68
N ASP A 305 2.74 9.28 2.98
CA ASP A 305 2.47 9.81 4.32
C ASP A 305 1.00 9.66 4.70
N GLU A 306 0.07 9.72 3.74
CA GLU A 306 -1.36 9.51 3.94
C GLU A 306 -1.68 8.14 4.52
N LEU A 307 -1.03 7.09 4.02
CA LEU A 307 -1.31 5.72 4.44
C LEU A 307 -0.69 5.43 5.80
N LYS A 308 0.54 5.91 6.05
CA LYS A 308 1.16 5.86 7.38
C LYS A 308 0.30 6.61 8.41
N ASP A 309 -0.17 7.80 8.04
CA ASP A 309 -1.03 8.63 8.89
C ASP A 309 -2.38 7.96 9.17
N LEU A 310 -3.00 7.35 8.17
CA LEU A 310 -4.27 6.63 8.33
C LEU A 310 -4.15 5.49 9.34
N TYR A 311 -3.10 4.66 9.22
CA TYR A 311 -2.84 3.57 10.16
C TYR A 311 -2.67 4.09 11.59
N ALA A 312 -1.89 5.15 11.78
CA ALA A 312 -1.69 5.77 13.09
C ALA A 312 -2.96 6.41 13.65
N THR A 313 -3.77 7.03 12.78
CA THR A 313 -5.01 7.71 13.16
C THR A 313 -6.09 6.71 13.58
N LEU A 314 -6.21 5.58 12.89
CA LEU A 314 -7.10 4.48 13.29
C LEU A 314 -6.75 3.94 14.68
N GLN A 315 -5.47 3.61 14.91
CA GLN A 315 -4.98 3.14 16.21
C GLN A 315 -5.19 4.17 17.33
N THR A 316 -4.96 5.46 17.04
CA THR A 316 -5.20 6.55 18.01
C THR A 316 -6.68 6.66 18.40
N ASN A 317 -7.58 6.30 17.49
CA ASN A 317 -9.02 6.25 17.74
C ASN A 317 -9.48 4.91 18.35
N GLY A 318 -8.57 4.02 18.76
CA GLY A 318 -8.93 2.73 19.34
C GLY A 318 -9.65 1.81 18.36
N ILE A 319 -9.29 1.91 17.08
CA ILE A 319 -9.73 1.01 16.00
C ILE A 319 -8.50 0.18 15.61
N ASP A 320 -8.57 -1.13 15.81
CA ASP A 320 -7.46 -2.02 15.50
C ASP A 320 -7.26 -2.14 13.99
N VAL A 321 -6.02 -2.28 13.57
CA VAL A 321 -5.65 -2.36 12.15
C VAL A 321 -5.03 -3.72 11.88
N TYR A 322 -5.50 -4.39 10.83
CA TYR A 322 -4.97 -5.66 10.34
C TYR A 322 -4.56 -5.54 8.88
N ILE A 323 -3.52 -6.26 8.48
CA ILE A 323 -3.13 -6.47 7.09
C ILE A 323 -3.48 -7.90 6.69
N VAL A 324 -4.16 -8.06 5.56
CA VAL A 324 -4.38 -9.35 4.88
C VAL A 324 -3.92 -9.24 3.44
N SER A 325 -2.69 -9.68 3.16
CA SER A 325 -2.01 -9.49 1.88
C SER A 325 -1.79 -10.80 1.13
N ALA A 326 -1.82 -10.75 -0.21
CA ALA A 326 -1.48 -11.89 -1.06
C ALA A 326 0.04 -12.07 -1.26
N SER A 327 0.87 -11.15 -0.77
CA SER A 327 2.32 -11.27 -0.78
C SER A 327 2.84 -12.23 0.30
N PRO A 328 4.08 -12.73 0.20
CA PRO A 328 4.70 -13.53 1.25
C PRO A 328 4.81 -12.78 2.58
N ILE A 329 4.57 -13.49 3.69
CA ILE A 329 4.47 -12.91 5.04
C ILE A 329 5.68 -12.08 5.44
N ASP A 330 6.90 -12.56 5.19
CA ASP A 330 8.11 -11.83 5.57
C ASP A 330 8.36 -10.60 4.68
N THR A 331 7.85 -10.61 3.45
CA THR A 331 7.89 -9.43 2.56
C THR A 331 7.03 -8.31 3.14
N VAL A 332 5.86 -8.66 3.67
CA VAL A 332 4.90 -7.72 4.29
C VAL A 332 5.37 -7.28 5.69
N LEU A 333 5.88 -8.20 6.51
CA LEU A 333 6.42 -7.88 7.83
C LEU A 333 7.61 -6.91 7.73
N ALA A 334 8.50 -7.12 6.77
CA ALA A 334 9.59 -6.19 6.51
C ALA A 334 9.07 -4.79 6.19
N ALA A 335 8.07 -4.66 5.30
CA ALA A 335 7.48 -3.36 4.98
C ALA A 335 6.75 -2.74 6.19
N ASN A 336 6.03 -3.55 6.98
CA ASN A 336 5.34 -3.11 8.19
C ASN A 336 6.31 -2.44 9.18
N GLU A 337 7.49 -3.02 9.39
CA GLU A 337 8.53 -2.47 10.27
C GLU A 337 9.26 -1.29 9.61
N THR A 338 9.88 -1.49 8.44
CA THR A 338 10.83 -0.51 7.88
C THR A 338 10.17 0.73 7.31
N MET A 339 8.91 0.62 6.88
CA MET A 339 8.17 1.74 6.26
C MET A 339 7.26 2.48 7.22
N GLY A 340 7.20 2.04 8.49
CA GLY A 340 6.60 2.83 9.56
C GLY A 340 5.13 2.58 9.83
N TYR A 341 4.54 1.46 9.37
CA TYR A 341 3.18 1.05 9.75
C TYR A 341 3.13 0.50 11.18
N ASN A 342 4.18 -0.20 11.60
CA ASN A 342 4.45 -0.65 12.98
C ASN A 342 3.29 -1.40 13.66
N LEU A 343 2.56 -2.21 12.91
CA LEU A 343 1.54 -3.10 13.49
C LEU A 343 2.20 -4.27 14.24
N PRO A 344 1.54 -4.81 15.28
CA PRO A 344 1.92 -6.10 15.86
C PRO A 344 1.97 -7.22 14.82
N GLU A 345 2.87 -8.19 14.97
CA GLU A 345 3.02 -9.29 14.01
C GLU A 345 1.73 -10.13 13.89
N ASP A 346 1.00 -10.33 14.99
CA ASP A 346 -0.28 -11.06 15.02
C ASP A 346 -1.46 -10.27 14.38
N HIS A 347 -1.19 -9.06 13.90
CA HIS A 347 -2.10 -8.27 13.06
C HIS A 347 -1.76 -8.37 11.56
N VAL A 348 -0.73 -9.12 11.18
CA VAL A 348 -0.30 -9.27 9.78
C VAL A 348 -0.51 -10.70 9.31
N TYR A 349 -1.40 -10.87 8.35
CA TYR A 349 -1.69 -12.14 7.70
C TYR A 349 -1.31 -12.05 6.23
N ALA A 350 -0.52 -13.00 5.75
CA ALA A 350 -0.13 -13.05 4.35
C ALA A 350 0.23 -14.48 3.91
N MET A 351 0.67 -14.66 2.66
CA MET A 351 1.04 -15.99 2.17
C MET A 351 2.21 -16.57 2.95
N ARG A 352 2.10 -17.85 3.34
CA ARG A 352 3.06 -18.49 4.23
C ARG A 352 3.44 -19.87 3.70
N ASN A 353 4.73 -20.08 3.53
CA ASN A 353 5.28 -21.38 3.21
C ASN A 353 5.65 -22.15 4.49
N LYS A 354 5.80 -23.46 4.37
CA LYS A 354 6.27 -24.32 5.45
C LYS A 354 7.75 -24.10 5.70
N LEU A 355 8.18 -24.43 6.91
CA LEU A 355 9.57 -24.43 7.32
C LEU A 355 10.04 -25.88 7.51
N ASP A 356 11.30 -26.15 7.18
CA ASP A 356 11.98 -27.40 7.53
C ASP A 356 12.34 -27.47 9.04
N GLU A 357 13.00 -28.55 9.45
CA GLU A 357 13.40 -28.76 10.85
C GLU A 357 14.44 -27.73 11.34
N ASP A 358 15.16 -27.08 10.44
CA ASP A 358 16.16 -26.05 10.72
C ASP A 358 15.57 -24.62 10.68
N GLY A 359 14.26 -24.49 10.44
CA GLY A 359 13.56 -23.20 10.38
C GLY A 359 13.77 -22.45 9.06
N ARG A 360 14.10 -23.15 7.97
CA ARG A 360 14.23 -22.56 6.63
C ARG A 360 13.00 -22.84 5.79
N TYR A 361 12.67 -21.93 4.89
CA TYR A 361 11.58 -22.10 3.95
C TYR A 361 11.80 -23.29 3.02
N ILE A 362 10.72 -24.02 2.77
CA ILE A 362 10.61 -25.01 1.71
C ILE A 362 9.54 -24.57 0.70
N ASN A 363 9.59 -25.16 -0.50
CA ASN A 363 8.65 -24.95 -1.59
C ASN A 363 7.29 -25.66 -1.36
N GLU A 364 6.67 -25.43 -0.22
CA GLU A 364 5.34 -25.96 0.11
C GLU A 364 4.52 -24.91 0.87
N TYR A 365 3.30 -24.64 0.40
CA TYR A 365 2.40 -23.71 1.10
C TYR A 365 1.91 -24.27 2.44
N ASN A 366 1.74 -23.41 3.44
CA ASN A 366 1.32 -23.81 4.78
C ASN A 366 -0.18 -23.55 5.03
N TYR A 367 -1.02 -24.52 4.66
CA TYR A 367 -2.47 -24.49 4.92
C TYR A 367 -2.84 -24.77 6.39
N ASP A 368 -1.87 -25.23 7.20
CA ASP A 368 -2.10 -25.74 8.55
C ASP A 368 -1.66 -24.75 9.65
N TRP A 369 -1.22 -23.55 9.26
CA TRP A 369 -0.83 -22.53 10.22
C TRP A 369 -2.02 -22.12 11.10
N GLY A 370 -1.81 -22.12 12.41
CA GLY A 370 -2.88 -21.84 13.39
C GLY A 370 -3.95 -22.95 13.52
N GLY A 371 -3.77 -24.08 12.82
CA GLY A 371 -4.61 -25.28 12.90
C GLY A 371 -4.82 -25.91 11.52
N GLU A 372 -5.00 -27.23 11.48
CA GLU A 372 -5.19 -28.01 10.25
C GLU A 372 -6.28 -27.42 9.35
N GLY A 373 -5.90 -27.07 8.11
CA GLY A 373 -6.78 -26.47 7.11
C GLY A 373 -7.38 -25.10 7.44
N LYS A 374 -6.91 -24.42 8.49
CA LYS A 374 -7.45 -23.10 8.89
C LYS A 374 -6.87 -21.94 8.08
N TYR A 375 -5.68 -22.10 7.52
CA TYR A 375 -4.99 -21.04 6.81
C TYR A 375 -5.24 -21.15 5.31
N ALA A 376 -6.05 -20.24 4.77
CA ALA A 376 -6.28 -20.15 3.35
C ALA A 376 -5.16 -19.35 2.66
N GLN A 377 -5.00 -19.55 1.35
CA GLN A 377 -4.26 -18.59 0.54
C GLN A 377 -4.93 -17.22 0.66
N THR A 378 -4.16 -16.19 0.96
CA THR A 378 -4.66 -14.86 1.31
C THR A 378 -5.04 -14.03 0.07
N GLN A 379 -5.89 -14.59 -0.79
CA GLN A 379 -6.42 -13.98 -2.00
C GLN A 379 -7.91 -14.35 -2.16
N GLY A 380 -8.73 -13.40 -2.64
CA GLY A 380 -10.15 -13.63 -2.90
C GLY A 380 -10.88 -14.10 -1.64
N GLU A 381 -11.68 -15.17 -1.77
CA GLU A 381 -12.39 -15.83 -0.65
C GLU A 381 -11.46 -16.24 0.50
N GLY A 382 -10.19 -16.51 0.22
CA GLY A 382 -9.23 -16.86 1.24
C GLY A 382 -8.90 -15.70 2.17
N LYS A 383 -8.95 -14.44 1.72
CA LYS A 383 -8.84 -13.26 2.62
C LYS A 383 -10.01 -13.22 3.60
N SER A 384 -11.24 -13.46 3.15
CA SER A 384 -12.41 -13.58 4.03
C SER A 384 -12.30 -14.75 4.99
N THR A 385 -11.71 -15.86 4.55
CA THR A 385 -11.45 -17.04 5.39
C THR A 385 -10.46 -16.69 6.51
N ILE A 386 -9.41 -15.93 6.23
CA ILE A 386 -8.47 -15.44 7.25
C ILE A 386 -9.19 -14.58 8.29
N ILE A 387 -9.99 -13.61 7.85
CA ILE A 387 -10.76 -12.75 8.75
C ILE A 387 -11.67 -13.61 9.64
N THR A 388 -12.42 -14.54 9.05
CA THR A 388 -13.36 -15.42 9.75
C THR A 388 -12.67 -16.31 10.78
N ASN A 389 -11.50 -16.86 10.45
CA ASN A 389 -10.84 -17.86 11.30
C ASN A 389 -9.96 -17.25 12.39
N PHE A 390 -9.38 -16.07 12.15
CA PHE A 390 -8.31 -15.53 13.02
C PHE A 390 -8.60 -14.14 13.60
N ILE A 391 -9.36 -13.30 12.89
CA ILE A 391 -9.57 -11.90 13.29
C ILE A 391 -10.93 -11.73 13.96
N ALA A 392 -12.03 -11.98 13.23
CA ALA A 392 -13.40 -11.82 13.72
C ALA A 392 -13.68 -12.51 15.06
N PRO A 393 -13.13 -13.71 15.38
CA PRO A 393 -13.33 -14.33 16.70
C PRO A 393 -12.84 -13.49 17.89
N GLN A 394 -11.95 -12.52 17.66
CA GLN A 394 -11.47 -11.58 18.68
C GLN A 394 -12.45 -10.41 18.91
N TYR A 395 -13.42 -10.23 18.02
CA TYR A 395 -14.40 -9.14 17.99
C TYR A 395 -15.84 -9.67 18.01
N ASP A 396 -16.12 -10.67 18.85
CA ASP A 396 -17.45 -11.31 18.97
C ASP A 396 -18.00 -11.88 17.64
N ASN A 397 -17.09 -12.26 16.73
CA ASN A 397 -17.38 -12.69 15.35
C ASN A 397 -18.00 -11.61 14.46
N ALA A 398 -17.84 -10.33 14.81
CA ALA A 398 -18.16 -9.22 13.92
C ALA A 398 -17.10 -9.07 12.83
N GLY A 399 -17.53 -8.64 11.65
CA GLY A 399 -16.67 -8.28 10.52
C GLY A 399 -15.92 -6.95 10.70
N PRO A 400 -15.02 -6.63 9.75
CA PRO A 400 -14.26 -5.38 9.76
C PRO A 400 -15.17 -4.18 9.51
N LEU A 401 -14.96 -3.08 10.22
CA LEU A 401 -15.67 -1.82 10.03
C LEU A 401 -15.44 -1.22 8.64
N MET A 402 -14.18 -1.23 8.20
CA MET A 402 -13.77 -0.79 6.87
C MET A 402 -12.79 -1.78 6.27
N VAL A 403 -12.79 -1.87 4.95
CA VAL A 403 -11.85 -2.69 4.18
C VAL A 403 -11.22 -1.86 3.08
N PHE A 404 -9.90 -1.95 2.95
CA PHE A 404 -9.11 -1.22 1.97
C PHE A 404 -8.51 -2.21 0.98
N GLY A 405 -8.67 -1.96 -0.31
CA GLY A 405 -8.19 -2.84 -1.38
C GLY A 405 -8.12 -2.15 -2.74
N ASP A 406 -7.67 -2.87 -3.77
CA ASP A 406 -7.45 -2.30 -5.11
C ASP A 406 -7.76 -3.27 -6.26
N SER A 407 -7.99 -4.56 -5.97
CA SER A 407 -8.07 -5.60 -6.98
C SER A 407 -9.15 -6.67 -6.71
N SER A 408 -9.29 -7.59 -7.65
CA SER A 408 -10.13 -8.79 -7.52
C SER A 408 -9.83 -9.60 -6.26
N GLY A 409 -8.58 -9.60 -5.79
CA GLY A 409 -8.15 -10.32 -4.59
C GLY A 409 -8.79 -9.81 -3.30
N ASP A 410 -9.34 -8.60 -3.30
CA ASP A 410 -9.86 -7.92 -2.11
C ASP A 410 -11.38 -7.92 -2.03
N TRP A 411 -12.04 -8.25 -3.14
CA TRP A 411 -13.47 -8.09 -3.30
C TRP A 411 -14.28 -8.83 -2.23
N ASN A 412 -13.90 -10.09 -1.95
CA ASN A 412 -14.59 -10.91 -0.95
C ASN A 412 -14.45 -10.31 0.45
N MET A 413 -13.22 -10.01 0.90
CA MET A 413 -13.05 -9.43 2.23
C MET A 413 -13.76 -8.09 2.38
N MET A 414 -13.87 -7.33 1.29
CA MET A 414 -14.58 -6.05 1.25
C MET A 414 -16.11 -6.21 1.32
N THR A 415 -16.69 -7.25 0.73
CA THR A 415 -18.15 -7.33 0.52
C THR A 415 -18.89 -8.37 1.35
N ASP A 416 -18.23 -9.45 1.76
CA ASP A 416 -18.87 -10.58 2.47
C ASP A 416 -19.56 -10.17 3.78
N TRP A 417 -19.09 -9.07 4.38
CA TRP A 417 -19.58 -8.54 5.67
C TRP A 417 -20.48 -7.32 5.53
N MET A 418 -20.58 -6.73 4.32
CA MET A 418 -21.40 -5.54 4.10
C MET A 418 -22.90 -5.82 4.24
N GLU A 419 -23.38 -6.98 3.80
CA GLU A 419 -24.82 -7.33 3.90
C GLU A 419 -25.28 -7.50 5.36
N SER A 420 -24.37 -7.95 6.23
CA SER A 420 -24.62 -8.06 7.67
C SER A 420 -24.65 -6.71 8.39
N GLY A 421 -24.12 -5.67 7.76
CA GLY A 421 -23.95 -4.34 8.33
C GLY A 421 -22.66 -4.14 9.13
N ASP A 422 -21.80 -5.16 9.23
CA ASP A 422 -20.53 -5.05 9.95
C ASP A 422 -19.51 -4.17 9.21
N THR A 423 -19.43 -4.30 7.88
CA THR A 423 -18.59 -3.43 7.04
C THR A 423 -19.38 -2.26 6.50
N GLU A 424 -19.06 -1.07 6.97
CA GLU A 424 -19.74 0.18 6.60
C GLU A 424 -19.12 0.84 5.36
N LEU A 425 -17.83 0.62 5.10
CA LEU A 425 -17.11 1.29 4.02
C LEU A 425 -16.03 0.40 3.37
N GLY A 426 -16.13 0.24 2.05
CA GLY A 426 -15.05 -0.23 1.20
C GLY A 426 -14.27 0.95 0.61
N VAL A 427 -12.96 0.99 0.83
CA VAL A 427 -12.08 2.03 0.27
C VAL A 427 -11.24 1.42 -0.84
N ILE A 428 -11.41 1.92 -2.06
CA ILE A 428 -10.78 1.35 -3.25
C ILE A 428 -9.69 2.29 -3.77
N PHE A 429 -8.45 1.82 -3.84
CA PHE A 429 -7.37 2.53 -4.51
C PHE A 429 -7.48 2.31 -6.02
N ASN A 430 -7.64 3.42 -6.76
CA ASN A 430 -8.14 3.37 -8.12
C ASN A 430 -7.04 2.96 -9.12
N ARG A 431 -7.08 1.69 -9.52
CA ARG A 431 -6.23 1.10 -10.57
C ARG A 431 -6.88 1.04 -11.95
N TYR A 432 -8.05 1.65 -12.11
CA TYR A 432 -8.80 1.62 -13.37
C TYR A 432 -9.05 0.19 -13.90
N ARG A 433 -9.49 -0.70 -13.00
CA ARG A 433 -9.69 -2.14 -13.27
C ARG A 433 -10.80 -2.39 -14.31
N LYS A 434 -10.72 -3.53 -15.00
CA LYS A 434 -11.61 -3.88 -16.12
C LYS A 434 -12.95 -4.46 -15.64
N PRO A 435 -14.09 -4.04 -16.22
CA PRO A 435 -15.36 -4.73 -16.00
C PRO A 435 -15.26 -6.19 -16.46
N GLY A 436 -16.08 -7.07 -15.88
CA GLY A 436 -16.21 -8.48 -16.26
C GLY A 436 -15.08 -9.40 -15.77
N SER A 437 -13.82 -8.96 -15.85
CA SER A 437 -12.66 -9.76 -15.39
C SER A 437 -12.24 -9.44 -13.96
N ASP A 438 -12.61 -8.28 -13.43
CA ASP A 438 -12.27 -7.89 -12.06
C ASP A 438 -13.52 -7.43 -11.29
N PRO A 439 -13.98 -8.19 -10.27
CA PRO A 439 -15.20 -7.87 -9.54
C PRO A 439 -15.10 -6.56 -8.74
N ILE A 440 -13.91 -6.07 -8.38
CA ILE A 440 -13.78 -4.81 -7.64
C ILE A 440 -14.28 -3.61 -8.46
N TRP A 441 -14.31 -3.74 -9.79
CA TRP A 441 -14.88 -2.75 -10.68
C TRP A 441 -16.33 -2.40 -10.29
N GLN A 442 -17.11 -3.34 -9.74
CA GLN A 442 -18.48 -3.07 -9.29
C GLN A 442 -18.50 -2.01 -8.18
N GLY A 443 -17.64 -2.16 -7.17
CA GLY A 443 -17.46 -1.17 -6.10
C GLY A 443 -16.91 0.16 -6.62
N SER A 444 -15.96 0.13 -7.56
CA SER A 444 -15.44 1.34 -8.20
C SER A 444 -16.53 2.10 -8.98
N ASN A 445 -17.40 1.38 -9.69
CA ASN A 445 -18.50 1.97 -10.46
C ASN A 445 -19.58 2.56 -9.53
N GLU A 446 -19.88 1.91 -8.40
CA GLU A 446 -20.78 2.46 -7.36
C GLU A 446 -20.18 3.70 -6.70
N ALA A 447 -18.89 3.65 -6.31
CA ALA A 447 -18.17 4.79 -5.73
C ALA A 447 -18.15 6.00 -6.67
N ALA A 448 -17.91 5.78 -7.97
CA ALA A 448 -17.91 6.85 -8.96
C ALA A 448 -19.27 7.57 -9.10
N GLN A 449 -20.37 6.86 -8.84
CA GLN A 449 -21.73 7.42 -8.89
C GLN A 449 -22.15 8.12 -7.59
N SER A 450 -21.47 7.82 -6.48
CA SER A 450 -21.80 8.28 -5.13
C SER A 450 -20.73 9.24 -4.55
N ILE A 451 -19.86 9.82 -5.39
CA ILE A 451 -18.84 10.78 -4.94
C ILE A 451 -19.50 11.93 -4.16
N GLY A 452 -19.07 12.11 -2.91
CA GLY A 452 -19.57 13.15 -2.01
C GLY A 452 -20.84 12.79 -1.25
N ASP A 453 -21.39 11.59 -1.45
CA ASP A 453 -22.48 11.07 -0.63
C ASP A 453 -21.95 10.69 0.78
N PRO A 454 -22.51 11.27 1.87
CA PRO A 454 -22.08 10.95 3.23
C PRO A 454 -22.36 9.49 3.63
N ASP A 455 -23.28 8.82 2.93
CA ASP A 455 -23.70 7.43 3.20
C ASP A 455 -23.10 6.44 2.17
N ALA A 456 -22.09 6.87 1.40
CA ALA A 456 -21.43 6.00 0.41
C ALA A 456 -20.87 4.73 1.06
N ARG A 457 -21.19 3.57 0.45
CA ARG A 457 -20.67 2.25 0.84
C ARG A 457 -19.29 1.96 0.26
N PHE A 458 -18.97 2.58 -0.88
CA PHE A 458 -17.68 2.50 -1.53
C PHE A 458 -17.16 3.90 -1.85
N VAL A 459 -15.86 4.11 -1.71
CA VAL A 459 -15.16 5.33 -2.10
C VAL A 459 -13.92 5.01 -2.94
N LEU A 460 -13.48 5.96 -3.76
CA LEU A 460 -12.31 5.82 -4.61
C LEU A 460 -11.20 6.78 -4.19
N GLN A 461 -9.97 6.28 -4.13
CA GLN A 461 -8.79 7.11 -3.97
C GLN A 461 -7.94 7.06 -5.24
N GLY A 462 -7.77 8.20 -5.91
CA GLY A 462 -6.93 8.31 -7.10
C GLY A 462 -5.44 8.33 -6.78
N ARG A 463 -4.61 7.96 -7.75
CA ARG A 463 -3.14 7.98 -7.65
C ARG A 463 -2.50 8.40 -8.95
N ASP A 464 -1.32 8.99 -8.88
CA ASP A 464 -0.49 9.30 -10.03
C ASP A 464 0.67 8.32 -10.06
N GLU A 465 0.61 7.37 -10.97
CA GLU A 465 1.61 6.32 -11.09
C GLU A 465 2.94 6.84 -11.66
N ASN A 466 2.95 8.03 -12.30
CA ASN A 466 4.19 8.62 -12.81
C ASN A 466 5.02 9.32 -11.73
N THR A 467 4.36 9.83 -10.68
CA THR A 467 5.04 10.49 -9.55
C THR A 467 5.08 9.63 -8.30
N GLY A 468 4.33 8.51 -8.30
CA GLY A 468 4.22 7.63 -7.15
C GLY A 468 3.50 8.32 -5.99
N GLU A 469 2.45 9.09 -6.25
CA GLU A 469 1.72 9.84 -5.23
C GLU A 469 0.22 9.52 -5.26
N LEU A 470 -0.46 9.66 -4.12
CA LEU A 470 -1.92 9.78 -4.15
C LEU A 470 -2.30 11.08 -4.86
N ARG A 471 -3.54 11.16 -5.35
CA ARG A 471 -4.08 12.38 -5.96
C ARG A 471 -5.21 12.95 -5.12
N PRO A 472 -5.31 14.29 -4.99
CA PRO A 472 -6.45 14.94 -4.35
C PRO A 472 -7.72 14.90 -5.24
N SER A 473 -8.01 13.72 -5.77
CA SER A 473 -9.12 13.37 -6.65
C SER A 473 -9.31 11.85 -6.63
N GLU A 474 -10.54 11.40 -6.87
CA GLU A 474 -10.90 10.00 -7.06
C GLU A 474 -10.34 9.40 -8.37
N LYS A 475 -9.83 10.26 -9.27
CA LYS A 475 -9.24 9.87 -10.56
C LYS A 475 -7.75 9.59 -10.45
N SER A 476 -7.30 8.59 -11.19
CA SER A 476 -5.88 8.24 -11.32
C SER A 476 -5.27 8.72 -12.64
N ILE A 477 -3.94 8.79 -12.68
CA ILE A 477 -3.15 8.82 -13.92
C ILE A 477 -2.31 7.55 -13.92
N LEU A 478 -2.43 6.77 -14.99
CA LEU A 478 -1.72 5.49 -15.13
C LEU A 478 -0.27 5.73 -15.55
N LEU A 479 0.60 4.76 -15.24
CA LEU A 479 2.01 4.83 -15.56
C LEU A 479 2.21 5.03 -17.08
N GLY A 480 3.03 6.01 -17.45
CA GLY A 480 3.31 6.37 -18.85
C GLY A 480 2.22 7.20 -19.53
N GLU A 481 1.07 7.39 -18.88
CA GLU A 481 -0.07 8.15 -19.43
C GLU A 481 -0.17 9.55 -18.80
N THR A 482 -0.95 10.44 -19.43
CA THR A 482 -1.25 11.78 -18.90
C THR A 482 -2.73 12.02 -18.61
N ASP A 483 -3.59 11.14 -19.11
CA ASP A 483 -5.03 11.31 -19.01
C ASP A 483 -5.54 10.85 -17.63
N GLU A 484 -6.46 11.64 -17.06
CA GLU A 484 -7.12 11.26 -15.81
C GLU A 484 -8.24 10.24 -16.07
N VAL A 485 -8.23 9.15 -15.30
CA VAL A 485 -9.21 8.07 -15.41
C VAL A 485 -9.94 7.85 -14.09
N LEU A 486 -11.28 7.76 -14.13
CA LEU A 486 -12.11 7.52 -12.94
C LEU A 486 -12.49 6.05 -12.80
N VAL A 487 -13.28 5.54 -13.73
CA VAL A 487 -13.71 4.14 -13.76
C VAL A 487 -13.95 3.76 -15.21
N ARG A 488 -13.64 2.51 -15.58
CA ARG A 488 -13.90 2.05 -16.95
C ARG A 488 -15.41 2.00 -17.19
N PRO A 489 -15.90 2.39 -18.38
CA PRO A 489 -17.31 2.22 -18.72
C PRO A 489 -17.72 0.75 -18.60
N ALA A 490 -18.98 0.50 -18.24
CA ALA A 490 -19.57 -0.83 -18.33
C ALA A 490 -19.54 -1.32 -19.80
N GLU A 491 -19.34 -2.63 -20.00
CA GLU A 491 -19.38 -3.26 -21.33
C GLU A 491 -20.79 -3.34 -21.93
#